data_AF-A0A2M9IHW2-F1
#
_entry.id   AF-A0A2M9IHW2-F1
#
_cell.length_a   1.000
_cell.length_b   1.000
_cell.length_c   1.000
_cell.angle_alpha   90.00
_cell.angle_beta   90.00
_cell.angle_gamma   90.00
#
_symmetry.space_group_name_H-M   'P 1'
#
loop_
_entity.id
_entity.type
_entity.pdbx_description
1 polymer ?
#
loop_
_entity_poly.entity_id
_entity_poly.type
_entity_poly.pdbx_seq_one_letter_code
_entity_poly.pdbx_strand_id
1 'polypeptide(L)' 'MTRRVGLIANDITAEKPKIKGLDAIHLGCAIFARAEIYVSRNFRDFAPGDVCNGVLLRTPFEFGGSGLFPASEVD' A
#
# COMPACT_ATOMS: atom_id res chain seq x y z
N MET A 1 -5.69 -15.65 -11.23
CA MET A 1 -5.23 -14.79 -10.13
C MET A 1 -5.73 -13.35 -10.28
N THR A 2 -5.57 -12.76 -11.48
CA THR A 2 -5.94 -11.37 -11.83
C THR A 2 -7.38 -10.95 -11.49
N ARG A 3 -8.41 -11.80 -11.68
CA ARG A 3 -9.80 -11.43 -11.36
C ARG A 3 -10.03 -11.14 -9.87
N ARG A 4 -9.45 -11.94 -8.96
CA ARG A 4 -9.65 -11.75 -7.51
C ARG A 4 -8.98 -10.47 -7.01
N VAL A 5 -7.75 -10.22 -7.45
CA VAL A 5 -7.03 -8.97 -7.15
C VAL A 5 -7.80 -7.77 -7.69
N GLY A 6 -8.36 -7.86 -8.91
CA GLY A 6 -9.17 -6.78 -9.49
C GLY A 6 -10.42 -6.43 -8.66
N LEU A 7 -11.10 -7.44 -8.09
CA LEU A 7 -12.24 -7.19 -7.20
C LEU A 7 -11.79 -6.50 -5.90
N ILE A 8 -10.73 -6.99 -5.26
CA ILE A 8 -10.16 -6.38 -4.06
C ILE A 8 -9.74 -4.93 -4.33
N ALA A 9 -9.11 -4.65 -5.47
CA ALA A 9 -8.69 -3.31 -5.86
C ALA A 9 -9.88 -2.35 -6.04
N ASN A 10 -10.99 -2.83 -6.60
CA ASN A 10 -12.22 -2.05 -6.72
C ASN A 10 -12.82 -1.74 -5.35
N ASP A 11 -12.84 -2.71 -4.44
CA ASP A 11 -13.35 -2.53 -3.08
C ASP A 11 -12.50 -1.51 -2.31
N ILE A 12 -11.17 -1.63 -2.39
CA ILE A 12 -10.23 -0.63 -1.83
C ILE A 12 -10.53 0.76 -2.37
N THR A 13 -10.72 0.90 -3.69
CA THR A 13 -10.97 2.20 -4.31
C THR A 13 -12.31 2.78 -3.87
N ALA A 14 -13.32 1.94 -3.65
CA ALA A 14 -14.62 2.37 -3.14
C ALA A 14 -14.53 2.89 -1.69
N GLU A 15 -13.78 2.22 -0.83
CA GLU A 15 -13.60 2.60 0.58
C GLU A 15 -12.61 3.77 0.77
N LYS A 16 -11.53 3.79 -0.02
CA LYS A 16 -10.45 4.77 0.04
C LYS A 16 -10.21 5.35 -1.36
N PRO A 17 -11.02 6.33 -1.82
CA PRO A 17 -10.98 6.85 -3.20
C PRO A 17 -9.64 7.44 -3.66
N LYS A 18 -8.74 7.76 -2.72
CA LYS A 18 -7.38 8.19 -3.02
C LYS A 18 -6.48 7.03 -3.48
N ILE A 19 -6.71 5.81 -2.97
CA ILE A 19 -5.99 4.59 -3.34
C ILE A 19 -6.70 3.97 -4.54
N LYS A 20 -6.21 4.22 -5.75
CA LYS A 20 -6.85 3.81 -7.01
C LYS A 20 -5.85 3.35 -8.05
N GLY A 21 -6.34 2.70 -9.11
CA GLY A 21 -5.50 2.24 -10.22
C GLY A 21 -4.42 1.26 -9.76
N LEU A 22 -3.16 1.51 -10.14
CA LEU A 22 -2.04 0.62 -9.80
C LEU A 22 -1.82 0.47 -8.30
N ASP A 23 -2.03 1.54 -7.52
CA ASP A 23 -1.88 1.51 -6.06
C ASP A 23 -2.88 0.56 -5.40
N ALA A 24 -4.14 0.59 -5.85
CA ALA A 24 -5.17 -0.34 -5.39
C ALA A 24 -4.88 -1.79 -5.82
N ILE A 25 -4.29 -1.99 -7.01
CA ILE A 25 -3.89 -3.32 -7.49
C ILE A 25 -2.74 -3.88 -6.64
N HIS A 26 -1.71 -3.09 -6.34
CA HIS A 26 -0.58 -3.53 -5.52
C HIS A 26 -1.01 -3.84 -4.07
N LEU A 27 -1.83 -2.98 -3.47
CA LEU A 27 -2.40 -3.27 -2.16
C LEU A 27 -3.33 -4.49 -2.20
N GLY A 28 -4.12 -4.64 -3.26
CA GLY A 28 -4.96 -5.82 -3.47
C GLY A 28 -4.16 -7.11 -3.61
N CYS A 29 -2.97 -7.07 -4.23
CA CYS A 29 -2.03 -8.18 -4.24
C CYS A 29 -1.53 -8.52 -2.82
N ALA A 30 -1.17 -7.52 -2.02
CA ALA A 30 -0.71 -7.72 -0.64
C ALA A 30 -1.80 -8.35 0.23
N ILE A 31 -3.05 -7.87 0.14
CA ILE A 31 -4.21 -8.43 0.83
C ILE A 31 -4.46 -9.86 0.38
N PHE A 32 -4.46 -10.11 -0.94
CA PHE A 32 -4.66 -11.45 -1.49
C PHE A 32 -3.59 -12.44 -1.00
N ALA A 33 -2.33 -12.00 -0.90
CA ALA A 33 -1.22 -12.79 -0.40
C ALA A 33 -1.19 -12.92 1.14
N ARG A 34 -2.09 -12.22 1.85
CA ARG A 34 -2.10 -12.11 3.32
C ARG A 34 -0.77 -11.58 3.86
N ALA A 35 -0.18 -10.61 3.17
CA ALA A 35 1.01 -9.92 3.67
C ALA A 35 0.65 -9.13 4.93
N GLU A 36 1.55 -9.11 5.91
CA GLU A 36 1.31 -8.35 7.15
C GLU A 36 1.53 -6.84 6.94
N ILE A 37 2.45 -6.48 6.04
CA ILE A 37 2.88 -5.10 5.82
C ILE A 37 2.91 -4.81 4.32
N TYR A 38 2.36 -3.66 3.93
CA TYR A 38 2.51 -3.08 2.60
C TYR A 38 3.25 -1.74 2.72
N VAL A 39 4.34 -1.63 1.97
CA VAL A 39 5.24 -0.48 2.03
C VAL A 39 5.11 0.34 0.76
N SER A 40 4.86 1.64 0.89
CA SER A 40 4.79 2.57 -0.23
C SER A 40 5.41 3.92 0.10
N ARG A 41 6.00 4.57 -0.92
CA ARG A 41 6.42 5.98 -0.84
C ARG A 41 5.27 6.95 -1.12
N ASN A 42 4.13 6.48 -1.63
CA ASN A 42 2.97 7.33 -1.90
C ASN A 42 2.19 7.64 -0.62
N PHE A 43 2.74 8.43 0.31
CA PHE A 43 2.04 8.82 1.55
C PHE A 43 0.96 9.89 1.34
N ARG A 44 0.83 10.43 0.13
CA ARG A 44 -0.25 11.36 -0.21
C ARG A 44 -1.59 10.64 -0.27
N ASP A 45 -1.58 9.44 -0.85
CA ASP A 45 -2.77 8.64 -1.07
C ASP A 45 -2.94 7.53 -0.02
N PHE A 46 -1.85 7.08 0.59
CA PHE A 46 -1.83 6.14 1.71
C PHE A 46 -1.59 6.88 3.03
N ALA A 47 -2.40 6.63 4.06
CA ALA A 47 -2.13 7.09 5.41
C ALA A 47 -1.20 6.08 6.12
N PRO A 48 0.08 6.39 6.40
CA PRO A 48 0.95 5.46 7.12
C PRO A 48 0.41 5.15 8.52
N GLY A 49 0.45 3.89 8.92
CA GLY A 49 -0.12 3.39 10.17
C GLY A 49 -1.57 2.89 10.04
N ASP A 50 -2.27 3.18 8.94
CA ASP A 50 -3.59 2.58 8.67
C ASP A 50 -3.46 1.08 8.40
N VAL A 51 -4.53 0.35 8.71
CA VAL A 51 -4.71 -1.05 8.33
C VAL A 51 -5.78 -1.14 7.24
N CYS A 52 -5.48 -1.81 6.14
CA CYS A 52 -6.45 -2.11 5.09
C CYS A 52 -6.59 -3.63 4.94
N ASN A 53 -7.76 -4.16 5.30
CA ASN A 53 -8.07 -5.60 5.24
C ASN A 53 -6.98 -6.50 5.86
N GLY A 54 -6.49 -6.09 7.03
CA GLY A 54 -5.45 -6.82 7.78
C GLY A 54 -4.01 -6.51 7.39
N VAL A 55 -3.80 -5.69 6.34
CA VAL A 55 -2.46 -5.28 5.90
C VAL A 55 -2.11 -3.92 6.50
N LEU A 56 -1.01 -3.84 7.25
CA LEU A 56 -0.50 -2.60 7.81
C LEU A 56 0.21 -1.77 6.74
N LEU A 57 -0.24 -0.55 6.53
CA LEU A 57 0.36 0.39 5.59
C LEU A 57 1.51 1.13 6.26
N ARG A 58 2.69 1.10 5.64
CA ARG A 58 3.88 1.76 6.20
C ARG A 58 4.69 2.50 5.14
N THR A 59 5.55 3.39 5.63
CA THR A 59 6.57 4.02 4.80
C THR A 59 7.86 3.20 4.84
N PRO A 60 8.59 3.12 3.72
CA PRO A 60 9.82 2.33 3.66
C PRO A 60 10.93 2.85 4.60
N PHE A 61 10.90 4.14 4.90
CA PHE A 61 11.85 4.81 5.79
C PHE A 61 11.80 4.31 7.24
N GLU A 62 10.71 3.66 7.64
CA GLU A 62 10.57 3.08 8.97
C GLU A 62 11.25 1.72 9.11
N PHE A 63 11.60 1.07 7.98
CA PHE A 63 12.24 -0.24 7.93
C PHE A 63 13.69 -0.18 7.43
N GLY A 64 14.10 0.97 6.90
CA GLY A 64 15.45 1.21 6.44
C GLY A 64 16.14 2.24 7.33
N GLY A 65 17.14 1.81 8.10
CA GLY A 65 18.26 2.69 8.42
C GLY A 65 18.87 3.27 7.13
N SER A 66 19.89 4.11 7.27
CA SER A 66 20.49 5.00 6.25
C SER A 66 20.82 4.45 4.84
N GLY A 67 20.58 3.19 4.49
CA GLY A 67 21.05 2.55 3.26
C GLY A 67 20.03 2.05 2.23
N LEU A 68 18.76 1.77 2.58
CA LEU A 68 17.81 1.12 1.64
C LEU A 68 16.74 2.06 1.07
N PHE A 69 16.23 2.97 1.89
CA PHE A 69 15.25 3.96 1.48
C PHE A 69 15.60 5.28 2.20
N PRO A 70 16.32 6.21 1.56
CA PRO A 70 16.62 7.50 2.19
C PRO A 70 15.37 8.38 2.23
N ALA A 71 15.10 9.02 3.37
CA ALA A 71 13.95 9.92 3.56
C ALA A 71 13.98 11.16 2.64
N SER A 72 15.12 11.46 2.01
CA SER A 72 15.46 12.74 1.39
C SER A 72 15.16 12.88 -0.10
N GLU A 73 14.31 12.05 -0.70
CA GLU A 73 13.92 12.16 -2.12
C GLU A 73 12.41 12.24 -2.29
N VAL A 74 11.75 13.05 -1.48
CA VAL A 74 10.36 13.44 -1.74
C VAL A 74 10.29 14.96 -1.70
N ASP A 75 10.56 15.56 -2.86
CA ASP A 75 10.15 16.93 -3.20
C ASP A 75 8.66 16.96 -3.57
#